data_AF-A0A3C1F7M4-F1
#
_entry.id   AF-A0A3C1F7M4-F1
#
_cell.length_a   1.000
_cell.length_b   1.000
_cell.length_c   1.000
_cell.angle_alpha   90.00
_cell.angle_beta   90.00
_cell.angle_gamma   90.00
#
_symmetry.space_group_name_H-M   'P 1'
#
loop_
_entity.id
_entity.type
_entity.pdbx_description
1 polymer ?
#
loop_
_entity_poly.entity_id
_entity_poly.type
_entity_poly.pdbx_seq_one_letter_code
_entity_poly.pdbx_strand_id
1 'polypeptide(L)'
;EIQQALQDGAISEGHGRALLMVTDPAKREMLFKKMHNSKMSVRQAEDAARALMFPVKKAEKGAKPVEVASFENDLQSALGTKVEVKYGKNMKKGTLVIHYNSLDELDNIASRLKTKML
;
A
#
# COMPACT_ATOMS: atom_id res chain seq x y z
N GLU A 1 11.44 -0.16 26.64
CA GLU A 1 11.79 0.59 25.41
C GLU A 1 10.73 1.63 25.03
N ILE A 2 9.47 1.25 24.81
CA ILE A 2 8.40 2.20 24.43
C ILE A 2 8.19 3.33 25.45
N GLN A 3 8.10 3.01 26.74
CA GLN A 3 7.94 4.02 27.80
C GLN A 3 9.14 4.97 27.89
N GLN A 4 10.35 4.45 27.70
CA GLN A 4 11.57 5.25 27.68
C GLN A 4 11.55 6.21 26.49
N ALA A 5 11.17 5.73 25.29
CA ALA A 5 11.06 6.57 24.10
C ALA A 5 9.98 7.67 24.20
N LEU A 6 8.94 7.47 25.01
CA LEU A 6 7.97 8.51 25.37
C LEU A 6 8.59 9.55 26.31
N GLN A 7 9.32 9.10 27.33
CA GLN A 7 10.00 9.99 28.29
C GLN A 7 11.08 10.83 27.62
N ASP A 8 11.84 10.23 26.69
CA ASP A 8 12.91 10.88 25.95
C ASP A 8 12.38 11.79 24.82
N GLY A 9 11.06 11.82 24.60
CA GLY A 9 10.42 12.60 23.53
C GLY A 9 10.67 12.06 22.11
N ALA A 10 11.26 10.88 21.97
CA ALA A 10 11.52 10.24 20.69
C ALA A 10 10.22 9.85 19.95
N ILE A 11 9.16 9.58 20.71
CA ILE A 11 7.79 9.44 20.20
C ILE A 11 6.84 10.29 21.05
N SER A 12 5.79 10.84 20.42
CA SER A 12 4.79 11.64 21.13
C SER A 12 3.70 10.80 21.80
N GLU A 13 2.92 11.40 22.69
CA GLU A 13 1.74 10.75 23.31
C GLU A 13 0.77 10.16 22.29
N GLY A 14 0.60 10.81 21.13
CA GLY A 14 -0.23 10.31 20.03
C GLY A 14 0.28 8.97 19.47
N HIS A 15 1.59 8.81 19.36
CA HIS A 15 2.21 7.52 19.01
C HIS A 15 1.95 6.47 20.08
N GLY A 16 2.05 6.85 21.36
CA GLY A 16 1.71 5.98 22.48
C GLY A 16 0.27 5.46 22.40
N ARG A 17 -0.69 6.36 22.12
CA ARG A 17 -2.10 5.98 21.93
C ARG A 17 -2.29 5.02 20.75
N ALA A 18 -1.61 5.24 19.63
CA ALA A 18 -1.65 4.33 18.48
C ALA A 18 -1.09 2.94 18.82
N LEU A 19 0.02 2.85 19.57
CA LEU A 19 0.58 1.58 20.01
C LEU A 19 -0.38 0.80 20.94
N LEU A 20 -1.12 1.50 21.79
CA LEU A 20 -2.11 0.89 22.69
C LEU A 20 -3.28 0.23 21.94
N MET A 21 -3.60 0.69 20.73
CA MET A 21 -4.64 0.08 19.89
C MET A 21 -4.25 -1.33 19.41
N VAL A 22 -2.95 -1.65 19.36
CA VAL A 22 -2.45 -2.95 18.91
C VAL A 22 -2.39 -3.90 20.09
N THR A 23 -3.31 -4.86 20.18
CA THR A 23 -3.43 -5.79 21.32
C THR A 23 -2.31 -6.84 21.36
N ASP A 24 -1.83 -7.28 20.20
CA ASP A 24 -0.73 -8.24 20.05
C ASP A 24 0.62 -7.59 20.41
N PRO A 25 1.32 -8.07 21.47
CA PRO A 25 2.58 -7.49 21.91
C PRO A 25 3.69 -7.51 20.86
N ALA A 26 3.78 -8.57 20.05
CA ALA A 26 4.81 -8.70 19.03
C ALA A 26 4.59 -7.69 17.90
N LYS A 27 3.34 -7.51 17.46
CA LYS A 27 2.99 -6.50 16.45
C LYS A 27 3.17 -5.08 16.97
N ARG A 28 2.88 -4.85 18.25
CA ARG A 28 3.11 -3.54 18.90
C ARG A 28 4.59 -3.18 18.91
N GLU A 29 5.45 -4.13 19.28
CA GLU A 29 6.91 -3.97 19.28
C GLU A 29 7.44 -3.67 17.87
N MET A 30 6.98 -4.42 16.86
CA MET A 30 7.34 -4.15 15.46
C MET A 30 6.91 -2.76 15.00
N LEU A 31 5.68 -2.35 15.35
CA LEU A 31 5.17 -1.04 15.00
C LEU A 31 5.99 0.07 15.67
N PHE A 32 6.34 -0.09 16.95
CA PHE A 32 7.19 0.85 17.68
C PHE A 32 8.55 1.04 17.00
N LYS A 33 9.25 -0.05 16.67
CA LYS A 33 10.53 0.01 15.95
C LYS A 33 10.39 0.73 14.61
N LYS A 34 9.28 0.50 13.91
CA LYS A 34 8.99 1.18 12.65
C LYS A 34 8.73 2.68 12.83
N MET A 35 7.96 3.06 13.85
CA MET A 35 7.73 4.47 14.19
C MET A 35 9.05 5.19 14.49
N HIS A 36 9.92 4.56 15.29
CA HIS A 36 11.20 5.11 15.69
C HIS A 36 12.18 5.24 14.50
N ASN A 37 12.29 4.21 13.66
CA ASN A 37 13.26 4.19 12.56
C ASN A 37 12.82 5.08 11.38
N SER A 38 11.52 5.15 11.10
CA SER A 38 10.98 5.87 9.94
C SER A 38 10.48 7.28 10.27
N LYS A 39 10.67 7.78 11.50
CA LYS A 39 10.18 9.09 11.98
C LYS A 39 8.74 9.35 11.57
N MET A 40 7.87 8.38 11.85
CA MET A 40 6.47 8.46 11.45
C MET A 40 5.78 9.68 12.09
N SER A 41 4.83 10.26 11.37
CA SER A 41 3.85 11.16 11.96
C SER A 41 2.81 10.39 12.76
N VAL A 42 2.16 11.06 13.72
CA VAL A 42 1.08 10.48 14.53
C VAL A 42 -0.02 9.88 13.65
N ARG A 43 -0.39 10.56 12.56
CA ARG A 43 -1.40 10.06 11.61
C ARG A 43 -0.97 8.75 10.94
N GLN A 44 0.29 8.66 10.49
CA GLN A 44 0.83 7.42 9.89
C GLN A 44 0.87 6.28 10.91
N ALA A 45 1.21 6.60 12.16
CA ALA A 45 1.23 5.65 13.27
C ALA A 45 -0.17 5.10 13.59
N GLU A 46 -1.19 5.96 13.64
CA GLU A 46 -2.59 5.57 13.83
C GLU A 46 -3.11 4.70 12.67
N ASP A 47 -2.80 5.07 11.43
CA ASP A 47 -3.21 4.29 10.24
C ASP A 47 -2.55 2.90 10.24
N ALA A 48 -1.27 2.83 10.60
CA ALA A 48 -0.55 1.56 10.73
C ALA A 48 -1.10 0.70 11.88
N ALA A 49 -1.44 1.29 13.03
CA ALA A 49 -2.08 0.59 14.13
C ALA A 49 -3.46 0.04 13.76
N ARG A 50 -4.29 0.84 13.07
CA ARG A 50 -5.60 0.42 12.55
C ARG A 50 -5.49 -0.75 11.59
N ALA A 51 -4.51 -0.74 10.69
CA ALA A 51 -4.26 -1.83 9.74
C ALA A 51 -3.83 -3.14 10.42
N LEU A 52 -3.26 -3.09 11.63
CA LEU A 52 -2.89 -4.27 12.42
C LEU A 52 -4.07 -4.83 13.22
N MET A 53 -5.00 -3.97 13.66
CA MET A 53 -6.21 -4.36 14.41
C MET A 53 -7.28 -4.95 13.48
N PHE A 54 -7.46 -4.31 12.32
CA PHE A 54 -8.25 -4.83 11.21
C PHE A 54 -7.27 -5.13 10.09
N PRO A 55 -6.70 -6.36 10.04
CA PRO A 55 -6.10 -6.80 8.80
C PRO A 55 -7.24 -6.80 7.79
N VAL A 56 -7.40 -5.68 7.07
CA VAL A 56 -8.05 -5.69 5.77
C VAL A 56 -7.30 -6.81 5.10
N LYS A 57 -7.98 -7.95 4.87
CA LYS A 57 -7.42 -9.02 4.09
C LYS A 57 -6.89 -8.32 2.85
N LYS A 58 -5.56 -8.13 2.77
CA LYS A 58 -4.90 -8.14 1.49
C LYS A 58 -5.42 -9.45 0.96
N ALA A 59 -6.38 -9.36 0.03
CA ALA A 59 -6.89 -10.52 -0.67
C ALA A 59 -5.63 -11.32 -0.96
N GLU A 60 -5.55 -12.52 -0.39
CA GLU A 60 -4.46 -13.42 -0.69
C GLU A 60 -4.38 -13.37 -2.21
N LYS A 61 -3.26 -12.86 -2.72
CA LYS A 61 -2.96 -13.03 -4.14
C LYS A 61 -2.74 -14.53 -4.25
N GLY A 62 -3.83 -15.29 -4.31
CA GLY A 62 -3.82 -16.63 -4.86
C GLY A 62 -3.04 -16.51 -6.15
N ALA A 63 -2.07 -17.40 -6.32
CA ALA A 63 -1.14 -17.39 -7.44
C ALA A 63 -1.91 -16.96 -8.69
N LYS A 64 -1.57 -15.76 -9.21
CA LYS A 64 -2.24 -15.24 -10.39
C LYS A 64 -2.07 -16.29 -11.48
N PRO A 65 -3.12 -16.63 -12.26
CA PRO A 65 -2.95 -17.48 -13.42
C PRO A 65 -1.79 -16.93 -14.26
N VAL A 66 -0.88 -17.81 -14.70
CA VAL A 66 0.37 -17.43 -15.39
C VAL A 66 0.09 -16.50 -16.57
N GLU A 67 -1.01 -16.72 -17.27
CA GLU A 67 -1.51 -15.90 -18.38
C GLU A 67 -1.77 -14.43 -17.99
N VAL A 68 -2.33 -14.20 -16.79
CA VAL A 68 -2.61 -12.83 -16.30
C VAL A 68 -1.32 -12.13 -15.90
N ALA A 69 -0.36 -12.86 -15.31
CA ALA A 69 0.92 -12.28 -14.93
C ALA A 69 1.76 -11.91 -16.16
N SER A 70 1.77 -12.75 -17.21
CA SER A 70 2.43 -12.42 -18.48
C SER A 70 1.78 -11.20 -19.14
N PHE A 71 0.45 -11.16 -19.18
CA PHE A 71 -0.29 -10.03 -19.75
C PHE A 71 -0.04 -8.72 -18.97
N GLU A 72 0.05 -8.77 -17.64
CA GLU A 72 0.47 -7.63 -16.83
C GLU A 72 1.88 -7.16 -17.21
N ASN A 73 2.85 -8.07 -17.27
CA ASN A 73 4.23 -7.73 -17.61
C ASN A 73 4.33 -7.10 -19.00
N ASP A 74 3.63 -7.65 -20.00
CA ASP A 74 3.62 -7.11 -21.36
C ASP A 74 3.08 -5.68 -21.38
N LEU A 75 1.99 -5.42 -20.66
CA LEU A 75 1.43 -4.06 -20.52
C LEU A 75 2.37 -3.12 -19.76
N GLN A 76 3.04 -3.61 -18.71
CA GLN A 76 4.04 -2.82 -17.99
C GLN A 76 5.23 -2.45 -18.89
N SER A 77 5.74 -3.40 -19.68
CA SER A 77 6.81 -3.16 -20.64
C SER A 77 6.38 -2.19 -21.75
N ALA A 78 5.15 -2.31 -22.23
CA ALA A 78 4.61 -1.45 -23.28
C ALA A 78 4.27 -0.03 -22.80
N LEU A 79 3.85 0.14 -21.54
CA LEU A 79 3.46 1.46 -20.99
C LEU A 79 4.58 2.13 -20.20
N GLY A 80 5.56 1.37 -19.71
CA GLY A 80 6.62 1.88 -18.84
C GLY A 80 6.17 2.17 -17.42
N THR A 81 4.96 1.74 -17.04
CA THR A 81 4.33 2.07 -15.77
C THR A 81 3.83 0.82 -15.07
N LYS A 82 3.48 0.95 -13.79
CA LYS A 82 2.95 -0.20 -13.05
C LYS A 82 1.50 -0.47 -13.45
N VAL A 83 1.23 -1.71 -13.86
CA VAL A 83 -0.09 -2.17 -14.28
C VAL A 83 -0.55 -3.30 -13.36
N GLU A 84 -1.81 -3.26 -12.95
CA GLU A 84 -2.46 -4.31 -12.17
C GLU A 84 -3.78 -4.71 -12.83
N VAL A 85 -3.93 -6.00 -13.12
CA VAL A 85 -5.15 -6.61 -13.61
C VAL A 85 -5.87 -7.23 -12.42
N LYS A 86 -7.04 -6.68 -12.12
CA LYS A 86 -7.98 -7.24 -11.15
C LYS A 86 -9.10 -7.94 -11.91
N TYR A 87 -9.49 -9.13 -11.50
CA TYR A 87 -10.56 -9.88 -12.15
C TYR A 87 -11.53 -10.44 -11.10
N GLY A 88 -12.80 -10.52 -11.48
CA GLY A 88 -13.84 -11.13 -10.66
C GLY A 88 -13.72 -12.66 -10.64
N LYS A 89 -14.46 -13.32 -9.74
CA LYS A 89 -14.42 -14.78 -9.52
C LYS A 89 -14.58 -15.63 -10.79
N ASN A 90 -15.25 -15.11 -11.83
CA ASN A 90 -15.54 -15.84 -13.06
C ASN A 90 -14.66 -15.40 -14.25
N MET A 91 -13.63 -14.56 -14.05
CA MET A 91 -12.73 -14.00 -15.08
C MET A 91 -13.39 -13.24 -16.26
N LYS A 92 -14.73 -13.18 -16.34
CA LYS A 92 -15.50 -12.48 -17.40
C LYS A 92 -15.52 -10.95 -17.27
N LYS A 93 -15.19 -10.43 -16.08
CA LYS A 93 -15.17 -9.00 -15.78
C LYS A 93 -13.94 -8.69 -14.94
N GLY A 94 -13.35 -7.53 -15.16
CA GLY A 94 -12.16 -7.10 -14.45
C GLY A 94 -11.98 -5.59 -14.50
N THR A 95 -10.92 -5.16 -13.82
CA THR A 95 -10.47 -3.78 -13.75
C THR A 95 -8.99 -3.77 -14.05
N LEU A 96 -8.60 -3.02 -15.08
CA LEU A 96 -7.21 -2.68 -15.33
C LEU A 96 -6.87 -1.40 -14.56
N VAL A 97 -5.84 -1.45 -13.73
CA VAL A 97 -5.34 -0.30 -12.97
C VAL A 97 -3.96 0.04 -13.49
N ILE A 98 -3.80 1.23 -14.04
CA ILE A 98 -2.51 1.76 -14.49
C ILE A 98 -2.12 2.87 -13.51
N HIS A 99 -0.99 2.71 -12.84
CA HIS A 99 -0.47 3.72 -11.93
C HIS A 99 0.37 4.72 -12.71
N TYR A 100 0.25 6.00 -12.38
CA TYR A 100 1.07 7.09 -12.91
C TYR A 100 1.59 7.93 -11.74
N ASN A 101 2.75 8.55 -11.93
CA ASN A 101 3.42 9.37 -10.93
C ASN A 101 3.42 10.87 -11.31
N SER A 102 3.05 11.21 -12.54
CA SER A 102 2.85 12.60 -12.99
C SER A 102 1.70 12.71 -13.99
N LEU A 103 1.21 13.95 -14.19
CA LEU A 103 0.21 14.24 -15.21
C LEU A 103 0.75 14.00 -16.62
N ASP A 104 2.03 14.32 -16.87
CA ASP A 104 2.68 14.03 -18.15
C ASP A 104 2.73 12.53 -18.46
N GLU A 105 2.94 11.69 -17.44
CA GLU A 105 2.91 10.22 -17.58
C GLU A 105 1.50 9.74 -17.91
N LEU A 106 0.47 10.31 -17.29
CA LEU A 106 -0.93 10.05 -17.63
C LEU A 106 -1.26 10.42 -19.09
N ASP A 107 -0.83 11.60 -19.55
CA ASP A 107 -1.03 12.04 -20.93
C ASP A 107 -0.32 11.16 -21.95
N ASN A 108 0.89 10.69 -21.63
CA ASN A 108 1.63 9.73 -22.46
C ASN A 108 0.91 8.37 -22.51
N ILE A 109 0.40 7.86 -21.38
CA ILE A 109 -0.41 6.63 -21.34
C ILE A 109 -1.67 6.81 -22.21
N ALA A 110 -2.41 7.91 -22.04
CA ALA A 110 -3.62 8.20 -22.79
C ALA A 110 -3.35 8.25 -24.31
N SER A 111 -2.24 8.90 -24.68
CA SER A 111 -1.76 8.97 -26.06
C SER A 111 -1.45 7.59 -26.65
N ARG A 112 -0.80 6.69 -25.90
CA ARG A 112 -0.52 5.30 -26.32
C ARG A 112 -1.80 4.47 -26.47
N LEU A 113 -2.80 4.71 -25.63
CA LEU A 113 -4.12 4.09 -25.70
C LEU A 113 -5.01 4.70 -26.81
N LYS A 114 -4.46 5.59 -27.64
CA LYS A 114 -5.17 6.32 -28.72
C LYS A 114 -6.42 7.04 -28.23
N THR A 115 -6.42 7.48 -26.97
CA THR A 115 -7.48 8.32 -26.42
C THR A 115 -6.85 9.65 -26.08
N LYS A 116 -7.06 10.64 -26.96
CA LYS A 116 -6.73 12.03 -26.62
C LYS A 116 -7.75 12.52 -25.61
N MET A 117 -7.30 13.02 -24.47
CA MET A 117 -8.06 14.03 -23.73
C MET A 117 -7.66 15.38 -24.34
N LEU A 118 -8.65 16.24 -24.60
CA LEU A 118 -8.67 17.44 -25.48
C LEU A 118 -9.21 17.16 -26.89
#